data_AF-A0A7S3UU30-F1
#
_entry.id   AF-A0A7S3UU30-F1
#
_cell.length_a   1.000
_cell.length_b   1.000
_cell.length_c   1.000
_cell.angle_alpha   90.00
_cell.angle_beta   90.00
_cell.angle_gamma   90.00
#
_symmetry.space_group_name_H-M   'P 1'
#
loop_
_entity.id
_entity.type
_entity.pdbx_description
1 polymer ?
#
loop_
_entity_poly.entity_id
_entity_poly.type
_entity_poly.pdbx_seq_one_letter_code
_entity_poly.pdbx_strand_id
1 'polypeptide(L)'
;ATLNSYNTLLKKKQVIAVGPTSNLSILLSASRPAGCSCSQSLVVDHIGISISPATMQTRSSPSLSTLHGLAKQAQLEKFEQLSKKELYARLKQQYDFERLKRAQKFSYKRKLEESHEGGASSSAPGSGCGSHDTAPFCTVKEPAMKKRRSGSINIVDPIMFTKVGKQKFVYVRPNGKAVQYNIASLVDYILCTGDFCEPETRIPFTDADLKKIDEAAIKYNLKKQSVLEARKNVAFYSELKFRRDAIFGLERCLAELAAGMLAAVEEADWELAELAQMRLVMQLLPGFADAWAQLRAADAPAARAALRHHREYLAGPPNRPARDPQGLQAVVQGFLDQLEQGIQPDFGF
;
A
#
# COMPACT_ATOMS: atom_id res chain seq x y z
N ALA A 1 -6.83 -18.16 -12.08
CA ALA A 1 -7.90 -19.17 -11.90
C ALA A 1 -8.53 -19.18 -10.50
N THR A 2 -8.04 -18.37 -9.55
CA THR A 2 -8.46 -18.37 -8.13
C THR A 2 -9.56 -17.36 -7.76
N LEU A 3 -9.94 -16.43 -8.64
CA LEU A 3 -11.00 -15.44 -8.38
C LEU A 3 -12.44 -15.97 -8.56
N ASN A 4 -12.64 -17.08 -9.26
CA ASN A 4 -13.99 -17.62 -9.51
C ASN A 4 -14.60 -18.37 -8.31
N SER A 5 -13.83 -18.66 -7.25
CA SER A 5 -14.35 -19.41 -6.10
C SER A 5 -15.05 -18.54 -5.04
N TYR A 6 -14.83 -17.21 -5.04
CA TYR A 6 -15.40 -16.31 -4.03
C TYR A 6 -16.88 -15.95 -4.29
N ASN A 7 -17.31 -15.87 -5.55
CA ASN A 7 -18.69 -15.47 -5.89
C ASN A 7 -19.74 -16.58 -5.66
N THR A 8 -19.32 -17.85 -5.58
CA THR A 8 -20.25 -18.98 -5.40
C THR A 8 -20.70 -19.15 -3.94
N LEU A 9 -19.90 -18.70 -2.97
CA LEU A 9 -20.22 -18.81 -1.54
C LEU A 9 -21.20 -17.74 -1.05
N LEU A 10 -21.21 -16.55 -1.65
CA LEU A 10 -22.16 -15.48 -1.29
C LEU A 10 -23.58 -15.75 -1.78
N LYS A 11 -23.77 -16.46 -2.90
CA LYS A 11 -25.11 -16.81 -3.41
C LYS A 11 -25.82 -17.91 -2.62
N LYS A 12 -25.11 -18.75 -1.86
CA LYS A 12 -25.73 -19.84 -1.08
C LYS A 12 -26.26 -19.43 0.30
N LYS A 13 -26.01 -18.21 0.77
CA LYS A 13 -26.48 -17.74 2.10
C LYS A 13 -27.80 -16.95 2.09
N GLN A 14 -28.40 -16.69 0.93
CA GLN A 14 -29.61 -15.87 0.81
C GLN A 14 -30.93 -16.64 0.61
N VAL A 15 -30.91 -17.98 0.61
CA VAL A 15 -32.13 -18.80 0.50
C VAL A 15 -32.10 -19.93 1.53
N ILE A 16 -32.15 -19.58 2.82
CA ILE A 16 -32.73 -20.46 3.84
C ILE A 16 -33.57 -19.57 4.76
N ALA A 17 -34.83 -19.42 4.41
CA ALA A 17 -35.84 -18.99 5.37
C ALA A 17 -36.06 -20.15 6.35
N VAL A 18 -35.62 -19.98 7.60
CA VAL A 18 -35.98 -20.88 8.70
C VAL A 18 -37.04 -20.14 9.52
N GLY A 19 -38.25 -20.70 9.54
CA GLY A 19 -39.33 -20.29 10.43
C GLY A 19 -39.01 -20.59 11.90
N PRO A 20 -39.85 -20.13 12.84
CA PRO A 20 -39.50 -20.04 14.24
C PRO A 20 -39.73 -21.38 14.93
N THR A 21 -38.68 -21.95 15.53
CA THR A 21 -38.85 -22.93 16.61
C THR A 21 -37.93 -22.59 17.77
N SER A 22 -38.62 -22.34 18.87
CA SER A 22 -38.26 -22.25 20.26
C SER A 22 -37.22 -23.28 20.75
N ASN A 23 -36.63 -22.90 21.90
CA ASN A 23 -35.86 -23.68 22.87
C ASN A 23 -34.33 -23.75 22.69
N LEU A 24 -33.65 -22.80 23.33
CA LEU A 24 -32.45 -23.09 24.13
C LEU A 24 -32.20 -21.92 25.11
N SER A 25 -32.86 -22.00 26.25
CA SER A 25 -32.64 -21.16 27.42
C SER A 25 -31.89 -21.97 28.47
N ILE A 26 -30.55 -21.97 28.47
CA ILE A 26 -29.76 -22.49 29.60
C ILE A 26 -28.48 -21.63 29.80
N LEU A 27 -28.50 -20.90 30.92
CA LEU A 27 -27.40 -20.47 31.80
C LEU A 27 -26.26 -19.57 31.28
N LEU A 28 -26.43 -18.26 31.52
CA LEU A 28 -25.35 -17.35 31.93
C LEU A 28 -25.85 -16.48 33.09
N SER A 29 -25.89 -17.08 34.27
CA SER A 29 -26.01 -16.37 35.55
C SER A 29 -24.74 -16.64 36.36
N ALA A 30 -23.78 -15.73 36.28
CA ALA A 30 -22.67 -15.65 37.21
C ALA A 30 -22.73 -14.28 37.89
N SER A 31 -22.89 -14.34 39.20
CA SER A 31 -23.00 -13.26 40.15
C SER A 31 -21.72 -12.41 40.19
N ARG A 32 -21.89 -11.10 40.36
CA ARG A 32 -20.84 -10.18 40.81
C ARG A 32 -20.71 -10.31 42.33
N PRO A 33 -19.50 -10.47 42.89
CA PRO A 33 -19.24 -10.06 44.26
C PRO A 33 -18.70 -8.62 44.26
N ALA A 34 -19.26 -7.83 45.17
CA ALA A 34 -18.83 -6.49 45.51
C ALA A 34 -17.62 -6.52 46.45
N GLY A 35 -16.75 -5.52 46.31
CA GLY A 35 -15.94 -4.99 47.41
C GLY A 35 -14.51 -5.52 47.53
N CYS A 36 -13.54 -4.73 47.07
CA CYS A 36 -12.35 -4.44 47.87
C CYS A 36 -11.63 -3.19 47.32
N SER A 37 -11.69 -2.09 48.07
CA SER A 37 -10.88 -0.91 47.88
C SER A 37 -9.55 -1.10 48.62
N CYS A 38 -8.45 -1.18 47.89
CA CYS A 38 -7.12 -1.02 48.47
C CYS A 38 -6.31 -0.08 47.58
N SER A 39 -6.23 1.16 48.01
CA SER A 39 -5.40 2.21 47.42
C SER A 39 -3.97 1.98 47.89
N GLN A 40 -3.08 1.52 47.01
CA GLN A 40 -1.65 1.62 47.22
C GLN A 40 -1.05 2.55 46.17
N SER A 41 -0.59 3.70 46.65
CA SER A 41 0.19 4.70 45.94
C SER A 41 1.58 4.14 45.66
N LEU A 42 1.86 3.80 44.40
CA LEU A 42 3.22 3.61 43.91
C LEU A 42 3.83 4.97 43.61
N VAL A 43 4.71 5.39 44.52
CA VAL A 43 5.68 6.47 44.30
C VAL A 43 6.71 5.92 43.31
N VAL A 44 6.76 6.49 42.11
CA VAL A 44 7.81 6.20 41.11
C VAL A 44 8.84 7.30 41.24
N ASP A 45 9.99 6.96 41.82
CA ASP A 45 11.14 7.85 41.89
C ASP A 45 11.69 8.15 40.50
N HIS A 46 11.88 9.45 40.24
CA HIS A 46 12.52 9.98 39.04
C HIS A 46 14.02 9.68 39.03
N ILE A 47 14.43 8.60 38.34
CA ILE A 47 15.81 8.45 37.90
C ILE A 47 15.93 9.09 36.51
N GLY A 48 16.53 10.28 36.47
CA GLY A 48 16.84 11.01 35.25
C GLY A 48 17.95 10.31 34.45
N ILE A 49 17.58 9.46 33.50
CA ILE A 49 18.46 8.99 32.43
C ILE A 49 18.08 9.76 31.17
N SER A 50 18.96 10.68 30.75
CA SER A 50 18.88 11.34 29.45
C SER A 50 19.22 10.33 28.36
N ILE A 51 18.20 9.62 27.88
CA ILE A 51 18.31 8.77 26.70
C ILE A 51 18.14 9.69 25.48
N SER A 52 19.23 9.95 24.79
CA SER A 52 19.18 10.60 23.48
C SER A 52 18.42 9.67 22.52
N PRO A 53 17.33 10.10 21.88
CA PRO A 53 16.60 9.22 20.96
C PRO A 53 17.51 8.87 19.77
N ALA A 54 17.91 7.60 19.69
CA ALA A 54 18.54 7.03 18.51
C ALA A 54 17.51 7.09 17.37
N THR A 55 17.56 8.17 16.60
CA THR A 55 16.72 8.35 15.42
C THR A 55 17.07 7.28 14.39
N MET A 56 16.15 6.32 14.21
CA MET A 56 16.10 5.41 13.07
C MET A 56 16.32 6.24 11.79
N GLN A 57 17.38 5.90 11.04
CA GLN A 57 17.63 6.52 9.74
C GLN A 57 16.53 6.10 8.77
N THR A 58 15.50 6.93 8.65
CA THR A 58 14.53 6.82 7.58
C THR A 58 15.23 7.12 6.25
N ARG A 59 14.89 6.35 5.21
CA ARG A 59 15.49 6.39 3.84
C ARG A 59 15.31 7.74 3.10
N SER A 60 14.88 8.79 3.78
CA SER A 60 14.50 10.10 3.21
C SER A 60 15.57 11.18 3.34
N SER A 61 16.75 10.89 3.91
CA SER A 61 17.84 11.88 3.95
C SER A 61 18.62 11.93 2.62
N PRO A 62 18.74 13.11 1.97
CA PRO A 62 19.46 13.23 0.71
C PRO A 62 20.95 12.85 0.85
N SER A 63 21.63 12.62 -0.29
CA SER A 63 23.05 12.27 -0.29
C SER A 63 23.91 13.34 0.38
N LEU A 64 25.06 12.95 0.94
CA LEU A 64 25.98 13.89 1.58
C LEU A 64 26.46 14.98 0.60
N SER A 65 26.68 14.63 -0.67
CA SER A 65 27.00 15.59 -1.74
C SER A 65 25.93 16.65 -1.94
N THR A 66 24.65 16.24 -1.89
CA THR A 66 23.51 17.17 -1.99
C THR A 66 23.48 18.11 -0.79
N LEU A 67 23.73 17.59 0.41
CA LEU A 67 23.78 18.38 1.65
C LEU A 67 24.93 19.40 1.63
N HIS A 68 26.11 19.04 1.12
CA HIS A 68 27.22 19.98 0.95
C HIS A 68 26.87 21.09 -0.06
N GLY A 69 26.17 20.74 -1.16
CA GLY A 69 25.68 21.72 -2.12
C GLY A 69 24.70 22.72 -1.50
N LEU A 70 23.75 22.23 -0.69
CA LEU A 70 22.80 23.07 0.04
C LEU A 70 23.49 23.93 1.11
N ALA A 71 24.45 23.37 1.84
CA ALA A 71 25.23 24.10 2.85
C ALA A 71 26.06 25.23 2.24
N LYS A 72 26.69 24.99 1.09
CA LYS A 72 27.42 26.01 0.33
C LYS A 72 26.50 27.13 -0.16
N GLN A 73 25.30 26.78 -0.64
CA GLN A 73 24.29 27.76 -1.06
C GLN A 73 23.76 28.60 0.12
N ALA A 74 23.66 28.00 1.30
CA ALA A 74 23.24 28.66 2.53
C ALA A 74 24.37 29.41 3.26
N GLN A 75 25.60 29.39 2.71
CA GLN A 75 26.81 29.97 3.30
C GLN A 75 27.08 29.47 4.72
N LEU A 76 26.79 28.19 5.00
CA LEU A 76 27.09 27.58 6.29
C LEU A 76 28.60 27.44 6.47
N GLU A 77 29.18 27.87 7.58
CA GLU A 77 30.61 27.69 7.85
C GLU A 77 30.93 26.29 8.39
N LYS A 78 32.13 25.77 8.08
CA LYS A 78 32.69 24.51 8.62
C LYS A 78 31.81 23.26 8.39
N PHE A 79 30.95 23.26 7.37
CA PHE A 79 30.04 22.14 7.09
C PHE A 79 30.75 20.85 6.69
N GLU A 80 32.00 20.93 6.21
CA GLU A 80 32.81 19.78 5.78
C GLU A 80 33.21 18.85 6.93
N GLN A 81 33.24 19.37 8.17
CA GLN A 81 33.60 18.61 9.37
C GLN A 81 32.41 17.93 10.04
N LEU A 82 31.17 18.26 9.61
CA LEU A 82 29.95 17.76 10.24
C LEU A 82 29.57 16.39 9.66
N SER A 83 29.13 15.48 10.52
CA SER A 83 28.57 14.21 10.07
C SER A 83 27.27 14.44 9.28
N LYS A 84 26.89 13.49 8.41
CA LYS A 84 25.67 13.58 7.58
C LYS A 84 24.42 13.93 8.40
N LYS A 85 24.30 13.34 9.61
CA LYS A 85 23.15 13.54 10.50
C LYS A 85 23.14 14.97 11.07
N GLU A 86 24.29 15.45 11.55
CA GLU A 86 24.43 16.80 12.12
C GLU A 86 24.22 17.88 11.06
N LEU A 87 24.79 17.69 9.87
CA LEU A 87 24.62 18.63 8.77
C LEU A 87 23.16 18.75 8.33
N TYR A 88 22.45 17.62 8.23
CA TYR A 88 21.02 17.61 7.92
C TYR A 88 20.19 18.29 9.01
N ALA A 89 20.46 18.00 10.28
CA ALA A 89 19.76 18.61 11.41
C ALA A 89 19.97 20.13 11.44
N ARG A 90 21.23 20.59 11.27
CA ARG A 90 21.60 22.01 11.29
C ARG A 90 20.97 22.79 10.14
N LEU A 91 20.98 22.22 8.91
CA LEU A 91 20.31 22.82 7.76
C LEU A 91 18.80 22.92 7.95
N LYS A 92 18.17 21.90 8.54
CA LYS A 92 16.72 21.90 8.82
C LYS A 92 16.33 22.90 9.92
N GLN A 93 17.19 23.11 10.90
CA GLN A 93 16.93 24.01 12.03
C GLN A 93 17.14 25.48 11.67
N GLN A 94 18.19 25.79 10.90
CA GLN A 94 18.59 27.18 10.63
C GLN A 94 17.99 27.74 9.34
N TYR A 95 17.54 26.89 8.41
CA TYR A 95 17.05 27.31 7.10
C TYR A 95 15.77 26.57 6.71
N ASP A 96 14.96 27.22 5.86
CA ASP A 96 13.84 26.55 5.19
C ASP A 96 14.38 25.55 4.15
N PHE A 97 14.51 24.30 4.58
CA PHE A 97 15.12 23.21 3.82
C PHE A 97 14.43 22.97 2.48
N GLU A 98 13.11 23.17 2.40
CA GLU A 98 12.35 22.99 1.16
C GLU A 98 12.60 24.12 0.17
N ARG A 99 12.80 25.35 0.66
CA ARG A 99 13.18 26.49 -0.19
C ARG A 99 14.55 26.30 -0.82
N LEU A 100 15.53 25.80 -0.06
CA LEU A 100 16.87 25.52 -0.58
C LEU A 100 16.86 24.39 -1.63
N LYS A 101 16.11 23.31 -1.41
CA LYS A 101 15.93 22.25 -2.43
C LYS A 101 15.37 22.79 -3.74
N ARG A 102 14.35 23.66 -3.68
CA ARG A 102 13.76 24.27 -4.88
C ARG A 102 14.80 25.11 -5.62
N ALA A 103 15.54 25.95 -4.88
CA ALA A 103 16.57 26.80 -5.46
C ALA A 103 17.69 25.98 -6.14
N GLN A 104 18.12 24.87 -5.53
CA GLN A 104 19.11 23.96 -6.11
C GLN A 104 18.61 23.31 -7.41
N LYS A 105 17.34 22.90 -7.46
CA LYS A 105 16.73 22.32 -8.66
C LYS A 105 16.69 23.30 -9.83
N PHE A 106 16.44 24.59 -9.57
CA PHE A 106 16.51 25.64 -10.60
C PHE A 106 17.93 25.89 -11.09
N SER A 107 18.94 25.87 -10.20
CA SER A 107 20.34 26.01 -10.61
C SER A 107 20.81 24.86 -11.50
N TYR A 108 20.41 23.62 -11.19
CA TYR A 108 20.75 22.46 -12.02
C TYR A 108 20.08 22.52 -13.40
N LYS A 109 18.81 22.93 -13.45
CA LYS A 109 18.08 23.11 -14.71
C LYS A 109 18.74 24.15 -15.61
N ARG A 110 19.13 25.30 -15.05
CA ARG A 110 19.80 26.38 -15.80
C ARG A 110 21.15 25.94 -16.39
N LYS A 111 21.97 25.21 -15.62
CA LYS A 111 23.24 24.65 -16.11
C LYS A 111 23.05 23.63 -17.22
N LEU A 112 21.96 22.87 -17.20
CA LEU A 112 21.63 21.90 -18.25
C LEU A 112 21.19 22.58 -19.55
N GLU A 113 20.50 23.72 -19.45
CA GLU A 113 20.09 24.53 -20.60
C GLU A 113 21.29 25.28 -21.20
N GLU A 114 22.16 25.86 -20.37
CA GLU A 114 23.39 26.55 -20.81
C GLU A 114 24.40 25.62 -21.49
N SER A 115 24.46 24.34 -21.10
CA SER A 115 25.31 23.35 -21.76
C SER A 115 24.76 22.87 -23.11
N HIS A 116 23.51 23.19 -23.44
CA HIS A 116 22.88 22.78 -24.69
C HIS A 116 22.90 23.86 -25.79
N GLU A 117 23.25 25.11 -25.45
CA GLU A 117 23.25 26.26 -26.39
C GLU A 117 24.64 26.64 -26.94
N GLY A 118 25.71 25.96 -26.53
CA GLY A 118 27.08 26.21 -27.00
C GLY A 118 27.43 25.57 -28.35
N GLY A 119 26.65 25.84 -29.42
CA GLY A 119 26.84 25.20 -30.71
C GLY A 119 26.23 25.90 -31.92
N ALA A 120 26.30 27.23 -32.04
CA ALA A 120 26.11 27.92 -33.31
C ALA A 120 26.78 29.30 -33.28
N SER A 121 27.83 29.49 -34.07
CA SER A 121 28.46 30.79 -34.32
C SER A 121 28.35 31.17 -35.79
N SER A 122 28.23 32.50 -36.00
CA SER A 122 28.31 33.27 -37.27
C SER A 122 27.11 33.15 -38.22
N SER A 123 26.54 34.21 -38.82
CA SER A 123 27.03 35.55 -39.14
C SER A 123 25.88 36.45 -39.65
N ALA A 124 25.90 37.76 -39.31
CA ALA A 124 25.76 38.92 -40.22
C ALA A 124 25.13 40.16 -39.53
N PRO A 125 25.67 41.38 -39.75
CA PRO A 125 25.04 42.63 -39.33
C PRO A 125 24.27 43.28 -40.49
N GLY A 126 23.05 43.76 -40.23
CA GLY A 126 22.20 44.43 -41.20
C GLY A 126 21.50 45.65 -40.60
N SER A 127 22.06 46.81 -40.90
CA SER A 127 21.51 48.15 -40.70
C SER A 127 20.20 48.35 -41.48
N GLY A 128 19.25 49.13 -40.93
CA GLY A 128 18.07 49.55 -41.67
C GLY A 128 17.03 50.30 -40.84
N CYS A 129 17.15 51.62 -40.84
CA CYS A 129 16.11 52.58 -40.46
C CYS A 129 14.98 52.60 -41.51
N GLY A 130 13.74 52.90 -41.09
CA GLY A 130 12.62 53.11 -42.03
C GLY A 130 11.26 53.20 -41.35
N SER A 131 10.84 54.42 -41.05
CA SER A 131 9.48 54.82 -40.69
C SER A 131 8.53 54.70 -41.89
N HIS A 132 7.27 54.31 -41.68
CA HIS A 132 6.06 54.98 -42.21
C HIS A 132 4.79 54.14 -41.97
N ASP A 133 3.89 54.72 -41.18
CA ASP A 133 2.45 54.93 -41.41
C ASP A 133 1.49 53.89 -42.01
N THR A 134 0.28 54.00 -41.45
CA THR A 134 -1.07 53.63 -41.95
C THR A 134 -1.60 52.21 -41.75
N ALA A 135 -2.63 52.14 -40.89
CA ALA A 135 -3.56 51.02 -40.65
C ALA A 135 -4.34 50.65 -41.94
N PRO A 136 -4.92 49.43 -42.03
CA PRO A 136 -6.28 49.25 -41.49
C PRO A 136 -6.64 47.83 -40.99
N PHE A 137 -7.58 47.80 -40.04
CA PHE A 137 -8.56 46.72 -39.77
C PHE A 137 -8.04 45.26 -39.67
N CYS A 138 -7.69 44.87 -38.44
CA CYS A 138 -7.55 43.46 -38.06
C CYS A 138 -8.92 42.79 -37.96
N THR A 139 -9.37 42.14 -39.03
CA THR A 139 -10.34 41.04 -38.92
C THR A 139 -9.72 39.95 -38.05
N VAL A 140 -10.27 39.75 -36.85
CA VAL A 140 -9.91 38.66 -35.93
C VAL A 140 -10.26 37.34 -36.63
N LYS A 141 -9.30 36.78 -37.39
CA LYS A 141 -9.37 35.40 -37.85
C LYS A 141 -9.33 34.53 -36.60
N GLU A 142 -10.44 33.87 -36.29
CA GLU A 142 -10.50 32.87 -35.23
C GLU A 142 -9.29 31.93 -35.36
N PRO A 143 -8.51 31.74 -34.29
CA PRO A 143 -7.33 30.91 -34.36
C PRO A 143 -7.80 29.49 -34.70
N ALA A 144 -7.46 29.03 -35.91
CA ALA A 144 -7.71 27.68 -36.37
C ALA A 144 -7.30 26.69 -35.28
N MET A 145 -8.31 26.05 -34.67
CA MET A 145 -8.13 25.06 -33.61
C MET A 145 -7.15 24.00 -34.10
N LYS A 146 -5.90 24.08 -33.63
CA LYS A 146 -4.87 23.08 -33.91
C LYS A 146 -5.42 21.72 -33.46
N LYS A 147 -5.69 20.83 -34.42
CA LYS A 147 -6.08 19.43 -34.18
C LYS A 147 -5.15 18.84 -33.12
N ARG A 148 -5.64 18.76 -31.88
CA ARG A 148 -4.89 18.18 -30.77
C ARG A 148 -4.61 16.74 -31.19
N ARG A 149 -3.32 16.39 -31.31
CA ARG A 149 -2.87 15.03 -31.59
C ARG A 149 -3.65 14.10 -30.66
N SER A 150 -4.48 13.23 -31.24
CA SER A 150 -5.26 12.27 -30.46
C SER A 150 -4.25 11.45 -29.67
N GLY A 151 -4.25 11.59 -28.35
CA GLY A 151 -3.35 10.84 -27.48
C GLY A 151 -3.49 9.35 -27.78
N SER A 152 -2.35 8.67 -27.91
CA SER A 152 -2.31 7.21 -28.06
C SER A 152 -3.10 6.59 -26.91
N ILE A 153 -4.18 5.89 -27.22
CA ILE A 153 -5.01 5.28 -26.20
C ILE A 153 -4.32 4.01 -25.68
N ASN A 154 -4.31 3.82 -24.37
CA ASN A 154 -3.74 2.62 -23.73
C ASN A 154 -4.43 1.36 -24.27
N ILE A 155 -3.61 0.41 -24.75
CA ILE A 155 -4.05 -0.88 -25.33
C ILE A 155 -4.21 -1.96 -24.24
N VAL A 156 -3.67 -1.72 -23.04
CA VAL A 156 -3.64 -2.67 -21.92
C VAL A 156 -4.60 -2.20 -20.83
N ASP A 157 -5.41 -3.14 -20.33
CA ASP A 157 -6.32 -2.95 -19.21
C ASP A 157 -5.55 -2.73 -17.91
N PRO A 158 -5.70 -1.59 -17.22
CA PRO A 158 -4.97 -1.30 -15.99
C PRO A 158 -5.26 -2.25 -14.81
N ILE A 159 -6.39 -2.96 -14.81
CA ILE A 159 -6.77 -3.84 -13.68
C ILE A 159 -6.09 -5.20 -13.81
N MET A 160 -6.25 -5.85 -14.96
CA MET A 160 -5.78 -7.22 -15.19
C MET A 160 -4.45 -7.29 -15.94
N PHE A 161 -3.92 -6.15 -16.39
CA PHE A 161 -2.73 -6.06 -17.27
C PHE A 161 -2.84 -6.92 -18.54
N THR A 162 -4.06 -7.11 -19.04
CA THR A 162 -4.33 -7.86 -20.28
C THR A 162 -4.65 -6.92 -21.43
N LYS A 163 -4.48 -7.38 -22.67
CA LYS A 163 -4.87 -6.58 -23.85
C LYS A 163 -6.37 -6.30 -23.80
N VAL A 164 -6.76 -5.05 -24.03
CA VAL A 164 -8.17 -4.64 -24.05
C VAL A 164 -8.86 -5.34 -25.21
N GLY A 165 -9.93 -6.09 -24.89
CA GLY A 165 -10.70 -6.86 -25.85
C GLY A 165 -11.75 -6.04 -26.59
N LYS A 166 -12.72 -6.74 -27.20
CA LYS A 166 -13.88 -6.11 -27.85
C LYS A 166 -14.78 -5.38 -26.85
N GLN A 167 -14.82 -5.86 -25.61
CA GLN A 167 -15.70 -5.37 -24.53
C GLN A 167 -15.03 -4.25 -23.74
N LYS A 168 -14.87 -3.09 -24.39
CA LYS A 168 -14.15 -1.94 -23.80
C LYS A 168 -15.08 -0.85 -23.28
N PHE A 169 -14.70 -0.26 -22.17
CA PHE A 169 -15.28 0.98 -21.64
C PHE A 169 -14.22 2.07 -21.64
N VAL A 170 -14.58 3.27 -22.08
CA VAL A 170 -13.68 4.42 -22.14
C VAL A 170 -14.09 5.42 -21.06
N TYR A 171 -13.21 5.65 -20.09
CA TYR A 171 -13.40 6.67 -19.08
C TYR A 171 -12.56 7.90 -19.43
N VAL A 172 -13.18 9.08 -19.49
CA VAL A 172 -12.51 10.35 -19.76
C VAL A 172 -12.28 11.06 -18.44
N ARG A 173 -11.01 11.20 -18.04
CA ARG A 173 -10.61 11.88 -16.81
C ARG A 173 -10.82 13.39 -16.94
N PRO A 174 -10.91 14.14 -15.83
CA PRO A 174 -11.02 15.61 -15.84
C PRO A 174 -9.88 16.33 -16.57
N ASN A 175 -8.70 15.71 -16.67
CA ASN A 175 -7.55 16.24 -17.41
C ASN A 175 -7.63 16.01 -18.94
N GLY A 176 -8.71 15.42 -19.43
CA GLY A 176 -8.92 15.08 -20.84
C GLY A 176 -8.20 13.81 -21.31
N LYS A 177 -7.46 13.11 -20.43
CA LYS A 177 -6.88 11.80 -20.76
C LYS A 177 -7.97 10.72 -20.68
N ALA A 178 -8.07 9.89 -21.71
CA ALA A 178 -8.99 8.76 -21.75
C ALA A 178 -8.27 7.45 -21.44
N VAL A 179 -8.89 6.60 -20.63
CA VAL A 179 -8.39 5.26 -20.30
C VAL A 179 -9.42 4.22 -20.67
N GLN A 180 -8.93 3.07 -21.18
CA GLN A 180 -9.77 1.95 -21.60
C GLN A 180 -9.66 0.80 -20.61
N TYR A 181 -10.82 0.24 -20.25
CA TYR A 181 -10.95 -0.90 -19.37
C TYR A 181 -11.69 -2.03 -20.08
N ASN A 182 -11.37 -3.28 -19.76
CA ASN A 182 -12.29 -4.37 -20.05
C ASN A 182 -13.49 -4.25 -19.09
N ILE A 183 -14.70 -4.21 -19.63
CA ILE A 183 -15.92 -3.99 -18.83
C ILE A 183 -16.10 -5.09 -17.79
N ALA A 184 -15.82 -6.34 -18.17
CA ALA A 184 -15.93 -7.47 -17.26
C ALA A 184 -15.05 -7.28 -16.02
N SER A 185 -13.78 -6.90 -16.21
CA SER A 185 -12.81 -6.68 -15.14
C SER A 185 -13.15 -5.46 -14.28
N LEU A 186 -13.62 -4.38 -14.91
CA LEU A 186 -14.03 -3.17 -14.19
C LEU A 186 -15.24 -3.43 -13.28
N VAL A 187 -16.26 -4.14 -13.78
CA VAL A 187 -17.45 -4.48 -12.98
C VAL A 187 -17.08 -5.43 -11.83
N ASP A 188 -16.25 -6.44 -12.08
CA ASP A 188 -15.77 -7.34 -11.01
C ASP A 188 -14.98 -6.57 -9.95
N TYR A 189 -14.08 -5.67 -10.38
CA TYR A 189 -13.31 -4.86 -9.45
C TYR A 189 -14.22 -4.05 -8.53
N ILE A 190 -15.18 -3.29 -9.08
CA ILE A 190 -16.04 -2.43 -8.27
C ILE A 190 -16.91 -3.26 -7.31
N LEU A 191 -17.52 -4.36 -7.79
CA LEU A 191 -18.39 -5.20 -6.97
C LEU A 191 -17.61 -6.00 -5.91
N CYS A 192 -16.41 -6.50 -6.22
CA CYS A 192 -15.61 -7.25 -5.25
C CYS A 192 -14.94 -6.34 -4.22
N THR A 193 -14.49 -5.16 -4.62
CA THR A 193 -13.78 -4.25 -3.70
C THR A 193 -14.70 -3.31 -2.94
N GLY A 194 -15.90 -3.04 -3.47
CA GLY A 194 -16.78 -1.99 -2.98
C GLY A 194 -16.24 -0.57 -3.21
N ASP A 195 -15.20 -0.41 -4.03
CA ASP A 195 -14.62 0.90 -4.33
C ASP A 195 -15.21 1.43 -5.65
N PHE A 196 -16.00 2.50 -5.54
CA PHE A 196 -16.65 3.18 -6.66
C PHE A 196 -15.78 4.29 -7.25
N CYS A 197 -14.47 4.17 -7.11
CA CYS A 197 -13.48 5.06 -7.70
C CYS A 197 -12.78 4.39 -8.88
N GLU A 198 -12.24 5.22 -9.78
CA GLU A 198 -11.45 4.76 -10.90
C GLU A 198 -10.13 4.11 -10.40
N PRO A 199 -9.78 2.88 -10.84
CA PRO A 199 -8.72 2.10 -10.20
C PRO A 199 -7.32 2.73 -10.17
N GLU A 200 -6.96 3.54 -11.16
CA GLU A 200 -5.61 4.10 -11.32
C GLU A 200 -5.46 5.46 -10.60
N THR A 201 -6.44 6.34 -10.81
CA THR A 201 -6.43 7.73 -10.35
C THR A 201 -7.22 7.94 -9.06
N ARG A 202 -8.04 6.96 -8.67
CA ARG A 202 -8.94 7.01 -7.51
C ARG A 202 -9.94 8.16 -7.56
N ILE A 203 -10.28 8.63 -8.77
CA ILE A 203 -11.31 9.63 -8.97
C ILE A 203 -12.67 8.94 -8.82
N PRO A 204 -13.60 9.46 -7.99
CA PRO A 204 -14.90 8.83 -7.80
C PRO A 204 -15.70 8.85 -9.10
N PHE A 205 -16.31 7.72 -9.46
CA PHE A 205 -17.22 7.69 -10.59
C PHE A 205 -18.48 8.52 -10.29
N THR A 206 -18.98 9.23 -11.30
CA THR A 206 -20.29 9.86 -11.20
C THR A 206 -21.38 8.81 -11.38
N ASP A 207 -22.61 9.07 -10.92
CA ASP A 207 -23.73 8.15 -11.15
C ASP A 207 -24.02 7.95 -12.64
N ALA A 208 -23.79 8.98 -13.45
CA ALA A 208 -23.88 8.89 -14.91
C ALA A 208 -22.83 7.93 -15.48
N ASP A 209 -21.61 7.90 -14.93
CA ASP A 209 -20.57 6.98 -15.38
C ASP A 209 -20.87 5.54 -14.99
N LEU A 210 -21.35 5.31 -13.76
CA LEU A 210 -21.77 3.98 -13.31
C LEU A 210 -22.93 3.44 -14.14
N LYS A 211 -23.90 4.30 -14.49
CA LYS A 211 -24.99 3.93 -15.39
C LYS A 211 -24.47 3.50 -16.77
N LYS A 212 -23.49 4.22 -17.34
CA LYS A 212 -22.85 3.84 -18.61
C LYS A 212 -22.11 2.51 -18.51
N ILE A 213 -21.48 2.23 -17.35
CA ILE A 213 -20.82 0.94 -17.11
C ILE A 213 -21.86 -0.19 -17.11
N ASP A 214 -23.00 -0.01 -16.44
CA ASP A 214 -24.09 -0.97 -16.43
C ASP A 214 -24.70 -1.20 -17.82
N GLU A 215 -24.98 -0.12 -18.56
CA GLU A 215 -25.47 -0.19 -19.95
C GLU A 215 -24.50 -0.95 -20.85
N ALA A 216 -23.19 -0.71 -20.68
CA ALA A 216 -22.15 -1.42 -21.42
C ALA A 216 -22.10 -2.90 -21.01
N ALA A 217 -22.25 -3.22 -19.73
CA ALA A 217 -22.29 -4.60 -19.24
C ALA A 217 -23.49 -5.38 -19.82
N ILE A 218 -24.67 -4.74 -19.87
CA ILE A 218 -25.88 -5.31 -20.50
C ILE A 218 -25.66 -5.53 -21.99
N LYS A 219 -25.08 -4.55 -22.69
CA LYS A 219 -24.77 -4.65 -24.13
C LYS A 219 -23.88 -5.86 -24.47
N TYR A 220 -22.96 -6.22 -23.59
CA TYR A 220 -22.08 -7.39 -23.76
C TYR A 220 -22.61 -8.67 -23.08
N ASN A 221 -23.86 -8.67 -22.62
CA ASN A 221 -24.51 -9.80 -21.95
C ASN A 221 -23.72 -10.32 -20.73
N LEU A 222 -23.10 -9.43 -19.97
CA LEU A 222 -22.45 -9.78 -18.70
C LEU A 222 -23.54 -9.97 -17.64
N LYS A 223 -23.76 -11.21 -17.20
CA LYS A 223 -24.74 -11.58 -16.15
C LYS A 223 -24.28 -11.16 -14.74
N LYS A 224 -23.91 -9.89 -14.56
CA LYS A 224 -23.38 -9.31 -13.32
C LYS A 224 -24.39 -8.36 -12.68
N GLN A 225 -24.23 -8.07 -11.40
CA GLN A 225 -25.09 -7.13 -10.67
C GLN A 225 -24.83 -5.69 -11.14
N SER A 226 -25.84 -4.82 -11.01
CA SER A 226 -25.69 -3.40 -11.34
C SER A 226 -24.74 -2.72 -10.35
N VAL A 227 -23.75 -2.02 -10.91
CA VAL A 227 -22.77 -1.25 -10.15
C VAL A 227 -23.42 0.01 -9.55
N LEU A 228 -24.40 0.59 -10.24
CA LEU A 228 -25.17 1.72 -9.73
C LEU A 228 -26.06 1.34 -8.54
N GLU A 229 -26.73 0.19 -8.59
CA GLU A 229 -27.49 -0.34 -7.45
C GLU A 229 -26.57 -0.67 -6.28
N ALA A 230 -25.41 -1.27 -6.55
CA ALA A 230 -24.38 -1.54 -5.56
C ALA A 230 -23.95 -0.27 -4.80
N ARG A 231 -23.74 0.85 -5.51
CA ARG A 231 -23.36 2.14 -4.88
C ARG A 231 -24.35 2.61 -3.83
N LYS A 232 -25.65 2.36 -4.03
CA LYS A 232 -26.71 2.77 -3.09
C LYS A 232 -26.60 2.01 -1.75
N ASN A 233 -26.04 0.80 -1.77
CA ASN A 233 -25.86 -0.04 -0.59
C ASN A 233 -24.56 0.29 0.15
N VAL A 234 -24.37 1.55 0.54
CA VAL A 234 -23.12 2.05 1.16
C VAL A 234 -22.75 1.25 2.41
N ALA A 235 -23.71 0.96 3.28
CA ALA A 235 -23.49 0.24 4.53
C ALA A 235 -22.93 -1.18 4.33
N PHE A 236 -23.41 -1.88 3.28
CA PHE A 236 -22.93 -3.22 2.96
C PHE A 236 -21.46 -3.19 2.52
N TYR A 237 -21.10 -2.25 1.63
CA TYR A 237 -19.74 -2.16 1.12
C TYR A 237 -18.76 -1.56 2.12
N SER A 238 -19.21 -0.67 3.03
CA SER A 238 -18.38 -0.21 4.14
C SER A 238 -18.02 -1.34 5.09
N GLU A 239 -18.99 -2.20 5.42
CA GLU A 239 -18.75 -3.39 6.25
C GLU A 239 -17.84 -4.40 5.55
N LEU A 240 -18.08 -4.65 4.25
CA LEU A 240 -17.24 -5.54 3.45
C LEU A 240 -15.78 -5.05 3.40
N LYS A 241 -15.59 -3.73 3.22
CA LYS A 241 -14.27 -3.10 3.24
C LYS A 241 -13.62 -3.24 4.61
N PHE A 242 -14.35 -2.94 5.68
CA PHE A 242 -13.86 -3.09 7.05
C PHE A 242 -13.40 -4.53 7.32
N ARG A 243 -14.24 -5.52 6.98
CA ARG A 243 -13.91 -6.94 7.14
C ARG A 243 -12.65 -7.33 6.36
N ARG A 244 -12.53 -6.89 5.11
CA ARG A 244 -11.34 -7.15 4.28
C ARG A 244 -10.08 -6.53 4.91
N ASP A 245 -10.18 -5.28 5.35
CA ASP A 245 -9.05 -4.57 5.95
C ASP A 245 -8.64 -5.21 7.29
N ALA A 246 -9.60 -5.74 8.07
CA ALA A 246 -9.34 -6.51 9.29
C ALA A 246 -8.62 -7.83 9.00
N ILE A 247 -9.03 -8.57 7.95
CA ILE A 247 -8.34 -9.79 7.48
C ILE A 247 -6.89 -9.46 7.09
N PHE A 248 -6.66 -8.38 6.33
CA PHE A 248 -5.30 -7.95 5.98
C PHE A 248 -4.50 -7.48 7.20
N GLY A 249 -5.15 -6.91 8.21
CA GLY A 249 -4.53 -6.60 9.49
C GLY A 249 -3.97 -7.86 10.16
N LEU A 250 -4.78 -8.93 10.25
CA LEU A 250 -4.36 -10.21 10.82
C LEU A 250 -3.23 -10.86 10.01
N GLU A 251 -3.29 -10.82 8.67
CA GLU A 251 -2.22 -11.32 7.80
C GLU A 251 -0.90 -10.57 8.03
N ARG A 252 -0.93 -9.26 8.27
CA ARG A 252 0.28 -8.49 8.62
C ARG A 252 0.85 -8.89 9.98
N CYS A 253 0.00 -9.11 10.99
CA CYS A 253 0.46 -9.61 12.29
C CYS A 253 1.15 -10.98 12.14
N LEU A 254 0.58 -11.88 11.33
CA LEU A 254 1.21 -13.18 11.02
C LEU A 254 2.55 -13.02 10.31
N ALA A 255 2.64 -12.07 9.36
CA ALA A 255 3.89 -11.79 8.65
C ALA A 255 4.99 -11.28 9.59
N GLU A 256 4.66 -10.42 10.55
CA GLU A 256 5.60 -9.93 11.56
C GLU A 256 6.11 -11.06 12.46
N LEU A 257 5.22 -11.95 12.91
CA LEU A 257 5.58 -13.11 13.72
C LEU A 257 6.42 -14.11 12.92
N ALA A 258 6.08 -14.38 11.65
CA ALA A 258 6.88 -15.22 10.76
C ALA A 258 8.28 -14.61 10.50
N ALA A 259 8.38 -13.30 10.32
CA ALA A 259 9.67 -12.64 10.23
C ALA A 259 10.49 -12.79 11.52
N GLY A 260 9.85 -12.71 12.69
CA GLY A 260 10.47 -12.98 13.98
C GLY A 260 10.96 -14.43 14.12
N MET A 261 10.19 -15.40 13.63
CA MET A 261 10.59 -16.82 13.61
C MET A 261 11.82 -17.02 12.71
N LEU A 262 11.81 -16.44 11.50
CA LEU A 262 12.95 -16.53 10.60
C LEU A 262 14.21 -15.91 11.21
N ALA A 263 14.09 -14.74 11.84
CA ALA A 263 15.22 -14.13 12.55
C ALA A 263 15.73 -15.03 13.69
N ALA A 264 14.84 -15.63 14.48
CA ALA A 264 15.24 -16.58 15.52
C ALA A 264 15.93 -17.84 14.96
N VAL A 265 15.58 -18.29 13.75
CA VAL A 265 16.23 -19.40 13.07
C VAL A 265 17.60 -18.98 12.51
N GLU A 266 17.69 -17.85 11.80
CA GLU A 266 18.89 -17.46 11.08
C GLU A 266 19.98 -16.81 11.95
N GLU A 267 19.59 -16.08 12.99
CA GLU A 267 20.49 -15.31 13.86
C GLU A 267 20.91 -16.07 15.13
N ALA A 268 20.47 -17.31 15.30
CA ALA A 268 20.85 -18.13 16.45
C ALA A 268 22.31 -18.59 16.36
N ASP A 269 23.21 -17.76 16.89
CA ASP A 269 24.56 -18.19 17.23
C ASP A 269 24.52 -19.21 18.37
N TRP A 270 25.55 -20.05 18.49
CA TRP A 270 25.61 -21.14 19.47
C TRP A 270 25.48 -20.64 20.93
N GLU A 271 25.94 -19.42 21.23
CA GLU A 271 25.77 -18.79 22.56
C GLU A 271 24.33 -18.33 22.83
N LEU A 272 23.54 -18.08 21.77
CA LEU A 272 22.19 -17.51 21.84
C LEU A 272 21.10 -18.51 21.47
N ALA A 273 21.46 -19.77 21.19
CA ALA A 273 20.53 -20.81 20.74
C ALA A 273 19.38 -21.01 21.74
N GLU A 274 19.68 -21.04 23.04
CA GLU A 274 18.66 -21.19 24.10
C GLU A 274 17.71 -19.98 24.14
N LEU A 275 18.22 -18.77 23.96
CA LEU A 275 17.39 -17.56 23.92
C LEU A 275 16.49 -17.53 22.68
N ALA A 276 17.00 -17.99 21.53
CA ALA A 276 16.22 -18.12 20.31
C ALA A 276 15.10 -19.16 20.46
N GLN A 277 15.40 -20.33 21.05
CA GLN A 277 14.41 -21.36 21.38
C GLN A 277 13.36 -20.84 22.35
N MET A 278 13.78 -20.20 23.45
CA MET A 278 12.87 -19.61 24.42
C MET A 278 11.96 -18.57 23.77
N ARG A 279 12.50 -17.71 22.89
CA ARG A 279 11.70 -16.72 22.17
C ARG A 279 10.68 -17.37 21.21
N LEU A 280 11.08 -18.42 20.50
CA LEU A 280 10.17 -19.18 19.63
C LEU A 280 9.00 -19.73 20.44
N VAL A 281 9.29 -20.49 21.48
CA VAL A 281 8.30 -21.23 22.27
C VAL A 281 7.42 -20.30 23.08
N MET A 282 7.99 -19.29 23.73
CA MET A 282 7.26 -18.45 24.69
C MET A 282 6.49 -17.30 24.02
N GLN A 283 6.90 -16.86 22.82
CA GLN A 283 6.36 -15.63 22.21
C GLN A 283 5.88 -15.84 20.79
N LEU A 284 6.74 -16.35 19.91
CA LEU A 284 6.47 -16.32 18.47
C LEU A 284 5.44 -17.39 18.05
N LEU A 285 5.63 -18.64 18.45
CA LEU A 285 4.72 -19.73 18.05
C LEU A 285 3.31 -19.56 18.66
N PRO A 286 3.14 -19.26 19.97
CA PRO A 286 1.80 -19.03 20.53
C PRO A 286 1.11 -17.83 19.88
N GLY A 287 1.82 -16.71 19.71
CA GLY A 287 1.26 -15.52 19.06
C GLY A 287 0.82 -15.79 17.62
N PHE A 288 1.57 -16.63 16.89
CA PHE A 288 1.21 -17.02 15.53
C PHE A 288 0.00 -17.95 15.50
N ALA A 289 -0.07 -18.93 16.40
CA ALA A 289 -1.23 -19.82 16.53
C ALA A 289 -2.52 -19.03 16.80
N ASP A 290 -2.46 -18.06 17.71
CA ASP A 290 -3.60 -17.21 18.06
C ASP A 290 -4.06 -16.34 16.89
N ALA A 291 -3.13 -15.63 16.25
CA ALA A 291 -3.44 -14.79 15.09
C ALA A 291 -3.99 -15.62 13.92
N TRP A 292 -3.44 -16.81 13.71
CA TRP A 292 -3.91 -17.74 12.68
C TRP A 292 -5.30 -18.28 12.99
N ALA A 293 -5.58 -18.61 14.26
CA ALA A 293 -6.90 -19.08 14.67
C ALA A 293 -7.98 -18.02 14.44
N GLN A 294 -7.67 -16.76 14.76
CA GLN A 294 -8.53 -15.61 14.46
C GLN A 294 -8.75 -15.45 12.95
N LEU A 295 -7.68 -15.52 12.14
CA LEU A 295 -7.77 -15.41 10.69
C LEU A 295 -8.60 -16.57 10.09
N ARG A 296 -8.40 -17.81 10.56
CA ARG A 296 -9.17 -18.98 10.12
C ARG A 296 -10.65 -18.87 10.46
N ALA A 297 -10.97 -18.36 11.66
CA ALA A 297 -12.35 -18.11 12.07
C ALA A 297 -13.03 -17.05 11.19
N ALA A 298 -12.28 -16.02 10.76
CA ALA A 298 -12.79 -14.95 9.92
C ALA A 298 -12.92 -15.33 8.42
N ASP A 299 -11.90 -15.99 7.86
CA ASP A 299 -11.81 -16.45 6.47
C ASP A 299 -10.82 -17.63 6.33
N ALA A 300 -11.34 -18.86 6.41
CA ALA A 300 -10.53 -20.08 6.33
C ALA A 300 -9.75 -20.25 5.01
N PRO A 301 -10.31 -19.96 3.82
CA PRO A 301 -9.54 -19.90 2.58
C PRO A 301 -8.34 -18.94 2.64
N ALA A 302 -8.54 -17.71 3.14
CA ALA A 302 -7.45 -16.74 3.28
C ALA A 302 -6.39 -17.23 4.28
N ALA A 303 -6.82 -17.80 5.41
CA ALA A 303 -5.90 -18.37 6.42
C ALA A 303 -5.00 -19.47 5.85
N ARG A 304 -5.55 -20.38 5.02
CA ARG A 304 -4.77 -21.42 4.35
C ARG A 304 -3.77 -20.86 3.34
N ALA A 305 -4.17 -19.85 2.58
CA ALA A 305 -3.27 -19.18 1.64
C ALA A 305 -2.12 -18.48 2.38
N ALA A 306 -2.43 -17.74 3.46
CA ALA A 306 -1.45 -17.08 4.30
C ALA A 306 -0.48 -18.08 4.94
N LEU A 307 -0.98 -19.18 5.52
CA LEU A 307 -0.14 -20.22 6.12
C LEU A 307 0.86 -20.81 5.10
N ARG A 308 0.40 -21.09 3.88
CA ARG A 308 1.26 -21.56 2.79
C ARG A 308 2.34 -20.54 2.43
N HIS A 309 1.97 -19.27 2.27
CA HIS A 309 2.94 -18.21 1.96
C HIS A 309 3.98 -18.06 3.08
N HIS A 310 3.57 -18.10 4.34
CA HIS A 310 4.51 -18.02 5.47
C HIS A 310 5.42 -19.25 5.56
N ARG A 311 4.89 -20.44 5.25
CA ARG A 311 5.68 -21.67 5.16
C ARG A 311 6.77 -21.57 4.11
N GLU A 312 6.42 -21.12 2.90
CA GLU A 312 7.37 -20.88 1.80
C GLU A 312 8.40 -19.79 2.16
N TYR A 313 7.94 -18.71 2.80
CA TYR A 313 8.81 -17.63 3.29
C TYR A 313 9.84 -18.14 4.31
N LEU A 314 9.42 -18.95 5.28
CA LEU A 314 10.28 -19.53 6.32
C LEU A 314 11.21 -20.62 5.79
N ALA A 315 10.81 -21.32 4.72
CA ALA A 315 11.69 -22.26 4.03
C ALA A 315 12.81 -21.52 3.25
N GLY A 316 12.48 -20.35 2.71
CA GLY A 316 13.31 -19.64 1.75
C GLY A 316 13.19 -20.23 0.34
N PRO A 317 13.73 -19.53 -0.68
CA PRO A 317 13.71 -20.02 -2.05
C PRO A 317 14.56 -21.30 -2.21
N PRO A 318 14.23 -22.21 -3.15
CA PRO A 318 14.97 -23.47 -3.34
C PRO A 318 16.48 -23.30 -3.60
N ASN A 319 16.88 -22.20 -4.26
CA ASN A 319 18.27 -21.91 -4.58
C ASN A 319 19.05 -21.30 -3.40
N ARG A 320 18.35 -20.83 -2.37
CA ARG A 320 18.92 -20.20 -1.18
C ARG A 320 17.97 -20.44 0.00
N PRO A 321 17.94 -21.67 0.55
CA PRO A 321 17.13 -21.95 1.72
C PRO A 321 17.56 -21.07 2.89
N ALA A 322 16.67 -20.91 3.87
CA ALA A 322 16.99 -20.19 5.11
C ALA A 322 18.19 -20.84 5.82
N ARG A 323 19.04 -20.01 6.43
CA ARG A 323 20.18 -20.51 7.20
C ARG A 323 19.68 -21.06 8.53
N ASP A 324 19.96 -22.33 8.83
CA ASP A 324 19.54 -22.96 10.08
C ASP A 324 20.73 -23.62 10.81
N PRO A 325 21.54 -22.84 11.55
CA PRO A 325 22.70 -23.36 12.24
C PRO A 325 22.36 -24.29 13.42
N GLN A 326 21.16 -24.15 14.00
CA GLN A 326 20.76 -24.84 15.24
C GLN A 326 19.67 -25.92 15.02
N GLY A 327 19.20 -26.12 13.78
CA GLY A 327 18.13 -27.08 13.48
C GLY A 327 16.73 -26.60 13.91
N LEU A 328 16.54 -25.29 14.16
CA LEU A 328 15.27 -24.72 14.64
C LEU A 328 14.21 -24.65 13.54
N GLN A 329 14.62 -24.70 12.27
CA GLN A 329 13.69 -24.66 11.15
C GLN A 329 12.74 -25.86 11.16
N ALA A 330 13.22 -27.04 11.55
CA ALA A 330 12.40 -28.24 11.64
C ALA A 330 11.27 -28.10 12.68
N VAL A 331 11.56 -27.45 13.81
CA VAL A 331 10.57 -27.17 14.87
C VAL A 331 9.48 -26.23 14.34
N VAL A 332 9.88 -25.14 13.66
CA VAL A 332 8.94 -24.17 13.08
C VAL A 332 8.07 -24.83 12.01
N GLN A 333 8.66 -25.63 11.11
CA GLN A 333 7.91 -26.32 10.05
C GLN A 333 6.93 -27.34 10.63
N GLY A 334 7.35 -28.12 11.63
CA GLY A 334 6.48 -29.08 12.32
C GLY A 334 5.29 -28.40 13.00
N PHE A 335 5.50 -27.23 13.61
CA PHE A 335 4.43 -26.41 14.17
C PHE A 335 3.43 -25.94 13.08
N LEU A 336 3.92 -25.46 11.93
CA LEU A 336 3.04 -25.03 10.84
C LEU A 336 2.24 -26.20 10.25
N ASP A 337 2.84 -27.39 10.18
CA ASP A 337 2.15 -28.62 9.77
C ASP A 337 1.00 -28.99 10.72
N GLN A 338 1.20 -28.86 12.04
CA GLN A 338 0.15 -29.08 13.04
C GLN A 338 -1.02 -28.09 12.85
N LEU A 339 -0.72 -26.80 12.62
CA LEU A 339 -1.74 -25.79 12.34
C LEU A 339 -2.53 -26.10 11.06
N GLU A 340 -1.86 -26.53 9.99
CA GLU A 340 -2.52 -26.90 8.73
C GLU A 340 -3.47 -28.08 8.90
N GLN A 341 -3.08 -29.06 9.72
CA GLN A 341 -3.89 -30.22 10.10
C GLN A 341 -5.02 -29.87 11.09
N GLY A 342 -5.01 -28.65 11.64
CA GLY A 342 -5.98 -28.20 12.64
C GLY A 342 -5.76 -28.83 14.02
N ILE A 343 -4.59 -29.40 14.26
CA ILE A 343 -4.17 -29.92 15.56
C ILE A 343 -3.78 -28.72 16.41
N GLN A 344 -4.27 -28.66 17.66
CA GLN A 344 -3.78 -27.66 18.59
C GLN A 344 -2.30 -27.97 18.88
N PRO A 345 -1.39 -27.03 18.62
CA PRO A 345 0.03 -27.27 18.80
C PRO A 345 0.30 -27.56 20.27
N ASP A 346 0.85 -28.74 20.54
CA ASP A 346 1.38 -29.09 21.85
C ASP A 346 2.83 -28.61 21.90
N PHE A 347 3.11 -27.66 22.79
CA PHE A 347 4.45 -27.12 23.00
C PHE A 347 5.26 -27.97 23.99
N GLY A 348 4.91 -29.24 24.17
CA GLY A 348 5.62 -30.20 25.02
C GLY A 348 7.08 -30.37 24.61
N PHE A 349 7.95 -29.58 25.24
CA PHE A 349 9.40 -29.72 25.28
C PHE A 349 9.82 -30.41 26.57
#